data_AF-A0A183E5Y8-F1
#
_entry.id   AF-A0A183E5Y8-F1
#
_cell.length_a   1.000
_cell.length_b   1.000
_cell.length_c   1.000
_cell.angle_alpha   90.00
_cell.angle_beta   90.00
_cell.angle_gamma   90.00
#
_symmetry.space_group_name_H-M   'P 1'
#
loop_
_entity.id
_entity.type
_entity.pdbx_description
1 polymer ?
#
loop_
_entity_poly.entity_id
_entity_poly.type
_entity_poly.pdbx_seq_one_letter_code
_entity_poly.pdbx_strand_id
1 'polypeptide(L)'
;LSMGGGSSRPPQLDNLLRLDGYLWNYQNEICRRYGVFLDYSAKIEECGGWETFTTAYREYGIVVMKDNSVRCLEWAPGADALSLVGDFNNWNTESHPYRKQEYGKWELIIPADKNGQCPIQHGSIIKIAVKKNGVYRHKLSPWARYVTRPKETTLYHMPFYNPPESERYHLKCPKPAKPDSMRIYEAHVGISSWEGKVNSYRNFADDVIPRIKHQGYNAIQLMAVMEHVYYASFGYQVTSFFAPARLAKYVII
;
A
#
# COMPACT_ATOMS: atom_id res chain seq x y z
N LEU A 1 19.37 -17.91 21.72
CA LEU A 1 18.90 -19.13 21.01
C LEU A 1 18.28 -20.06 22.05
N SER A 2 17.00 -19.86 22.35
CA SER A 2 16.23 -20.81 23.18
C SER A 2 15.49 -21.73 22.21
N MET A 3 15.89 -22.99 22.16
CA MET A 3 15.17 -24.04 21.46
C MET A 3 14.01 -24.50 22.35
N GLY A 4 12.84 -23.86 22.19
CA GLY A 4 11.59 -24.29 22.79
C GLY A 4 11.00 -25.47 22.03
N GLY A 5 11.51 -26.67 22.28
CA GLY A 5 11.08 -27.94 21.67
C GLY A 5 9.74 -28.45 22.19
N GLY A 6 8.64 -27.74 21.90
CA GLY A 6 7.31 -28.34 21.85
C GLY A 6 6.92 -28.44 20.38
N SER A 7 6.88 -29.64 19.81
CA SER A 7 6.42 -29.86 18.42
C SER A 7 4.99 -29.33 18.29
N SER A 8 4.83 -28.09 17.83
CA SER A 8 3.51 -27.54 17.53
C SER A 8 3.02 -28.23 16.27
N ARG A 9 2.12 -29.19 16.45
CA ARG A 9 1.49 -29.90 15.33
C ARG A 9 0.37 -29.02 14.76
N PRO A 10 0.33 -28.78 13.43
CA PRO A 10 -0.76 -28.06 12.81
C PRO A 10 -2.10 -28.73 13.10
N PRO A 11 -3.19 -27.95 13.25
CA PRO A 11 -4.52 -28.51 13.38
C PRO A 11 -4.87 -29.34 12.15
N GLN A 12 -5.45 -30.52 12.36
CA GLN A 12 -5.91 -31.41 11.29
C GLN A 12 -4.80 -31.87 10.31
N LEU A 13 -3.53 -31.91 10.73
CA LEU A 13 -2.45 -32.41 9.87
C LEU A 13 -2.75 -33.81 9.29
N ASP A 14 -3.34 -34.71 10.08
CA ASP A 14 -3.70 -36.06 9.63
C ASP A 14 -4.69 -36.05 8.45
N ASN A 15 -5.58 -35.05 8.37
CA ASN A 15 -6.49 -34.92 7.24
C ASN A 15 -5.73 -34.56 5.96
N LEU A 16 -4.74 -33.65 6.05
CA LEU A 16 -3.88 -33.30 4.93
C LEU A 16 -3.06 -34.51 4.46
N LEU A 17 -2.47 -35.25 5.40
CA LEU A 17 -1.66 -36.45 5.07
C LEU A 17 -2.48 -37.59 4.50
N ARG A 18 -3.75 -37.74 4.90
CA ARG A 18 -4.68 -38.70 4.30
C ARG A 18 -5.12 -38.28 2.90
N LEU A 19 -5.31 -36.98 2.68
CA LEU A 19 -5.67 -36.42 1.39
C LEU A 19 -4.52 -36.55 0.38
N ASP A 20 -3.29 -36.29 0.83
CA ASP A 20 -2.07 -36.42 0.03
C ASP A 20 -0.97 -37.15 0.82
N GLY A 21 -0.86 -38.47 0.58
CA GLY A 21 0.10 -39.34 1.25
C GLY A 21 1.57 -39.04 0.92
N TYR A 22 1.86 -38.34 -0.18
CA TYR A 22 3.25 -37.96 -0.52
C TYR A 22 3.86 -36.99 0.52
N LEU A 23 3.02 -36.32 1.30
CA LEU A 23 3.45 -35.37 2.33
C LEU A 23 3.91 -36.06 3.63
N TRP A 24 3.70 -37.37 3.79
CA TRP A 24 3.99 -38.09 5.04
C TRP A 24 5.45 -37.95 5.49
N ASN A 25 6.38 -38.07 4.53
CA ASN A 25 7.82 -37.96 4.78
C ASN A 25 8.25 -36.53 5.15
N TYR A 26 7.38 -35.54 4.92
CA TYR A 26 7.64 -34.12 5.19
C TYR A 26 6.89 -33.60 6.42
N GLN A 27 6.18 -34.46 7.16
CA GLN A 27 5.38 -34.03 8.31
C GLN A 27 6.18 -33.23 9.35
N ASN A 28 7.44 -33.61 9.59
CA ASN A 28 8.31 -32.91 10.53
C ASN A 28 8.62 -31.48 10.07
N GLU A 29 8.83 -31.28 8.77
CA GLU A 29 9.04 -29.96 8.18
C GLU A 29 7.77 -29.12 8.21
N ILE A 30 6.60 -29.72 7.98
CA ILE A 30 5.31 -29.04 8.12
C ILE A 30 5.10 -28.56 9.56
N CYS A 31 5.34 -29.42 10.55
CA CYS A 31 5.29 -29.06 11.98
C CYS A 31 6.30 -27.96 12.33
N ARG A 32 7.53 -28.05 11.81
CA ARG A 32 8.55 -27.01 12.04
C ARG A 32 8.10 -25.66 11.51
N ARG A 33 7.56 -25.59 10.28
CA ARG A 33 7.03 -24.35 9.68
C ARG A 33 5.87 -23.78 10.48
N TYR A 34 4.98 -24.64 10.97
CA TYR A 34 3.87 -24.21 11.82
C TYR A 34 4.35 -23.68 13.17
N GLY A 35 5.35 -24.29 13.79
CA GLY A 35 6.01 -23.75 14.98
C GLY A 35 6.58 -22.35 14.74
N VAL A 36 7.30 -22.15 13.62
CA VAL A 36 7.81 -20.82 13.22
C VAL A 36 6.67 -19.81 13.05
N PHE A 37 5.56 -20.22 12.41
CA PHE A 37 4.37 -19.38 12.29
C PHE A 37 3.81 -18.97 13.65
N LEU A 38 3.65 -19.91 14.59
CA LEU A 38 3.15 -19.63 15.93
C LEU A 38 4.09 -18.70 16.70
N ASP A 39 5.40 -18.88 16.58
CA ASP A 39 6.39 -18.00 17.23
C ASP A 39 6.25 -16.55 16.75
N TYR A 40 6.06 -16.34 15.45
CA TYR A 40 5.81 -15.00 14.91
C TYR A 40 4.43 -14.47 15.26
N SER A 41 3.41 -15.33 15.27
CA SER A 41 2.06 -14.96 15.68
C SER A 41 2.06 -14.48 17.13
N ALA A 42 2.73 -15.20 18.05
CA ALA A 42 2.84 -14.81 19.44
C ALA A 42 3.53 -13.45 19.62
N LYS A 43 4.62 -13.20 18.87
CA LYS A 43 5.29 -11.88 18.86
C LYS A 43 4.39 -10.75 18.37
N ILE A 44 3.52 -11.01 17.39
CA ILE A 44 2.54 -10.03 16.90
C ILE A 44 1.49 -9.76 17.98
N GLU A 45 1.00 -10.80 18.67
CA GLU A 45 0.05 -10.65 19.79
C GLU A 45 0.65 -9.82 20.93
N GLU A 46 1.91 -10.05 21.29
CA GLU A 46 2.64 -9.25 22.29
C GLU A 46 2.78 -7.77 21.87
N CYS A 47 2.76 -7.49 20.57
CA CYS A 47 2.87 -6.15 19.98
C CYS A 47 1.50 -5.48 19.72
N GLY A 48 0.44 -5.90 20.40
CA GLY A 48 -0.90 -5.32 20.30
C GLY A 48 -1.83 -6.02 19.31
N GLY A 49 -1.47 -7.24 18.88
CA GLY A 49 -2.33 -8.11 18.09
C GLY A 49 -2.36 -7.82 16.59
N TRP A 50 -2.98 -8.74 15.86
CA TRP A 50 -3.07 -8.70 14.40
C TRP A 50 -3.75 -7.44 13.86
N GLU A 51 -4.80 -6.95 14.52
CA GLU A 51 -5.52 -5.76 14.04
C GLU A 51 -4.60 -4.53 14.08
N THR A 52 -3.91 -4.29 15.19
CA THR A 52 -2.96 -3.19 15.33
C THR A 52 -1.82 -3.32 14.31
N PHE A 53 -1.26 -4.52 14.18
CA PHE A 53 -0.14 -4.78 13.27
C PHE A 53 -0.52 -4.55 11.79
N THR A 54 -1.70 -5.01 11.38
CA THR A 54 -2.14 -4.94 9.98
C THR A 54 -2.78 -3.61 9.59
N THR A 55 -3.07 -2.73 10.55
CA THR A 55 -3.64 -1.39 10.30
C THR A 55 -2.62 -0.25 10.41
N ALA A 56 -1.32 -0.57 10.42
CA ALA A 56 -0.21 0.39 10.52
C ALA A 56 -0.26 1.55 9.49
N TYR A 57 -0.89 1.38 8.33
CA TYR A 57 -1.11 2.45 7.34
C TYR A 57 -1.98 3.63 7.84
N ARG A 58 -2.64 3.46 8.99
CA ARG A 58 -3.36 4.53 9.70
C ARG A 58 -2.40 5.45 10.47
N GLU A 59 -1.17 5.01 10.72
CA GLU A 59 -0.17 5.77 11.46
C GLU A 59 1.06 6.11 10.61
N TYR A 60 1.55 5.15 9.83
CA TYR A 60 2.69 5.32 8.93
C TYR A 60 2.32 6.08 7.66
N GLY A 61 3.33 6.74 7.08
CA GLY A 61 3.19 7.66 5.96
C GLY A 61 2.80 9.04 6.44
N ILE A 62 2.05 9.76 5.59
CA ILE A 62 1.59 11.12 5.84
C ILE A 62 0.08 11.08 6.09
N VAL A 63 -0.33 11.26 7.34
CA VAL A 63 -1.69 11.05 7.81
C VAL A 63 -2.26 12.34 8.39
N VAL A 64 -3.44 12.75 7.92
CA VAL A 64 -4.21 13.85 8.51
C VAL A 64 -4.95 13.32 9.74
N MET A 65 -4.73 13.99 10.87
CA MET A 65 -5.33 13.68 12.16
C MET A 65 -6.70 14.37 12.30
N LYS A 66 -7.46 14.00 13.34
CA LYS A 66 -8.82 14.54 13.58
C LYS A 66 -8.84 16.06 13.85
N ASP A 67 -7.74 16.60 14.35
CA ASP A 67 -7.55 18.03 14.63
C ASP A 67 -6.94 18.79 13.44
N ASN A 68 -6.94 18.19 12.25
CA ASN A 68 -6.32 18.68 11.02
C ASN A 68 -4.79 18.85 11.06
N SER A 69 -4.12 18.41 12.13
CA SER A 69 -2.67 18.24 12.11
C SER A 69 -2.26 17.11 11.16
N VAL A 70 -1.01 17.12 10.71
CA VAL A 70 -0.45 16.06 9.86
C VAL A 70 0.61 15.31 10.64
N ARG A 71 0.34 14.04 10.93
CA ARG A 71 1.34 13.10 11.46
C ARG A 71 2.08 12.46 10.30
N CYS A 72 3.40 12.52 10.37
CA CYS A 72 4.29 11.84 9.45
C CYS A 72 5.09 10.81 10.23
N LEU A 73 5.02 9.54 9.83
CA LEU A 73 5.75 8.46 10.50
C LEU A 73 6.39 7.53 9.47
N GLU A 74 7.71 7.36 9.57
CA GLU A 74 8.50 6.60 8.61
C GLU A 74 9.46 5.64 9.30
N TRP A 75 9.84 4.57 8.59
CA TRP A 75 10.88 3.66 9.03
C TRP A 75 12.10 3.77 8.13
N ALA A 76 13.18 4.33 8.68
CA ALA A 76 14.44 4.55 7.96
C ALA A 76 15.62 4.44 8.93
N PRO A 77 15.92 3.23 9.46
CA PRO A 77 16.94 3.04 10.50
C PRO A 77 18.33 3.48 10.05
N GLY A 78 18.63 3.38 8.75
CA GLY A 78 19.92 3.75 8.18
C GLY A 78 20.07 5.25 7.87
N ALA A 79 19.03 6.07 8.01
CA ALA A 79 19.11 7.51 7.73
C ALA A 79 19.82 8.26 8.87
N ASP A 80 20.55 9.32 8.51
CA ASP A 80 21.18 10.21 9.49
C ASP A 80 20.19 11.32 9.93
N ALA A 81 19.32 11.76 9.01
CA ALA A 81 18.21 12.67 9.26
C ALA A 81 17.11 12.50 8.21
N LEU A 82 15.87 12.81 8.57
CA LEU A 82 14.73 12.92 7.65
C LEU A 82 14.09 14.29 7.76
N SER A 83 13.53 14.78 6.64
CA SER A 83 12.75 16.02 6.59
C SER A 83 11.62 15.90 5.59
N LEU A 84 10.45 16.48 5.89
CA LEU A 84 9.37 16.55 4.91
C LEU A 84 9.59 17.78 4.06
N VAL A 85 9.58 17.61 2.73
CA VAL A 85 9.78 18.70 1.78
C VAL A 85 8.67 18.70 0.74
N GLY A 86 8.35 19.85 0.20
CA GLY A 86 7.37 19.96 -0.87
C GLY A 86 7.01 21.40 -1.18
N ASP A 87 5.96 21.57 -1.96
CA ASP A 87 5.50 22.90 -2.38
C ASP A 87 5.11 23.75 -1.16
N PHE A 88 4.53 23.13 -0.12
CA PHE A 88 4.09 23.80 1.11
C PHE A 88 5.22 24.48 1.92
N ASN A 89 6.48 24.08 1.71
CA ASN A 89 7.62 24.63 2.42
C ASN A 89 8.77 25.06 1.51
N ASN A 90 8.47 25.32 0.22
CA ASN A 90 9.44 25.71 -0.80
C ASN A 90 10.63 24.73 -0.89
N TRP A 91 10.36 23.43 -0.72
CA TRP A 91 11.37 22.37 -0.76
C TRP A 91 12.51 22.52 0.27
N ASN A 92 12.27 23.24 1.37
CA ASN A 92 13.28 23.50 2.41
C ASN A 92 13.47 22.30 3.34
N THR A 93 14.66 21.67 3.29
CA THR A 93 15.06 20.50 4.09
C THR A 93 15.25 20.78 5.58
N GLU A 94 15.32 22.03 6.01
CA GLU A 94 15.57 22.39 7.41
C GLU A 94 14.29 22.78 8.15
N SER A 95 13.22 23.07 7.41
CA SER A 95 11.97 23.62 7.96
C SER A 95 11.12 22.60 8.73
N HIS A 96 11.11 21.33 8.28
CA HIS A 96 10.24 20.28 8.82
C HIS A 96 11.02 18.97 9.07
N PRO A 97 12.02 18.98 9.97
CA PRO A 97 12.79 17.78 10.29
C PRO A 97 11.95 16.80 11.11
N TYR A 98 12.13 15.50 10.85
CA TYR A 98 11.56 14.45 11.70
C TYR A 98 12.45 14.26 12.93
N ARG A 99 11.81 13.91 14.05
CA ARG A 99 12.48 13.42 15.24
C ARG A 99 12.74 11.92 15.11
N LYS A 100 13.99 11.50 15.33
CA LYS A 100 14.34 10.08 15.40
C LYS A 100 13.69 9.45 16.64
N GLN A 101 13.10 8.29 16.45
CA GLN A 101 12.45 7.48 17.48
C GLN A 101 13.20 6.13 17.61
N GLU A 102 12.77 5.31 18.56
CA GLU A 102 13.30 3.97 18.73
C GLU A 102 13.11 3.09 17.47
N TYR A 103 13.91 2.03 17.36
CA TYR A 103 13.86 1.05 16.26
C TYR A 103 14.04 1.65 14.85
N GLY A 104 14.63 2.86 14.77
CA GLY A 104 14.86 3.55 13.50
C GLY A 104 13.61 4.15 12.86
N LYS A 105 12.55 4.34 13.65
CA LYS A 105 11.38 5.12 13.26
C LYS A 105 11.70 6.61 13.30
N TRP A 106 10.95 7.39 12.55
CA TRP A 106 11.08 8.85 12.47
C TRP A 106 9.69 9.46 12.47
N GLU A 107 9.47 10.45 13.32
CA GLU A 107 8.16 11.08 13.49
C GLU A 107 8.23 12.60 13.36
N LEU A 108 7.24 13.18 12.69
CA LEU A 108 6.99 14.61 12.61
C LEU A 108 5.49 14.84 12.80
N ILE A 109 5.12 15.85 13.60
CA ILE A 109 3.75 16.33 13.69
C ILE A 109 3.76 17.78 13.23
N ILE A 110 3.00 18.08 12.17
CA ILE A 110 2.80 19.43 11.66
C ILE A 110 1.45 19.90 12.19
N PRO A 111 1.39 20.94 13.04
CA PRO A 111 0.12 21.42 13.58
C PRO A 111 -0.79 21.97 12.47
N ALA A 112 -2.09 22.01 12.74
CA ALA A 112 -3.03 22.74 11.89
C ALA A 112 -2.60 24.20 11.72
N ASP A 113 -3.01 24.82 10.62
CA ASP A 113 -2.73 26.23 10.37
C ASP A 113 -3.48 27.15 11.36
N LYS A 114 -3.27 28.47 11.23
CA LYS A 114 -3.89 29.47 12.12
C LYS A 114 -5.43 29.47 12.07
N ASN A 115 -6.03 28.88 11.03
CA ASN A 115 -7.47 28.76 10.84
C ASN A 115 -7.99 27.36 11.23
N GLY A 116 -7.13 26.51 11.81
CA GLY A 116 -7.45 25.13 12.16
C GLY A 116 -7.58 24.19 10.96
N GLN A 117 -7.03 24.55 9.80
CA GLN A 117 -7.06 23.75 8.57
C GLN A 117 -5.78 22.93 8.40
N CYS A 118 -5.83 21.94 7.50
CA CYS A 118 -4.68 21.11 7.18
C CYS A 118 -3.55 21.97 6.59
N PRO A 119 -2.32 21.93 7.13
CA PRO A 119 -1.20 22.79 6.72
C PRO A 119 -0.65 22.47 5.33
N ILE A 120 -0.99 21.30 4.77
CA ILE A 120 -0.57 20.87 3.44
C ILE A 120 -1.81 20.80 2.54
N GLN A 121 -1.77 21.52 1.43
CA GLN A 121 -2.87 21.56 0.46
C GLN A 121 -2.99 20.23 -0.29
N HIS A 122 -4.22 19.74 -0.48
CA HIS A 122 -4.49 18.58 -1.32
C HIS A 122 -3.90 18.76 -2.72
N GLY A 123 -3.20 17.73 -3.22
CA GLY A 123 -2.63 17.73 -4.56
C GLY A 123 -1.26 18.40 -4.69
N SER A 124 -0.82 19.15 -3.67
CA SER A 124 0.55 19.68 -3.63
C SER A 124 1.58 18.56 -3.57
N ILE A 125 2.75 18.77 -4.17
CA ILE A 125 3.79 17.75 -4.25
C ILE A 125 4.58 17.75 -2.94
N ILE A 126 4.77 16.55 -2.39
CA ILE A 126 5.60 16.29 -1.22
C ILE A 126 6.59 15.16 -1.49
N LYS A 127 7.72 15.18 -0.78
CA LYS A 127 8.75 14.13 -0.74
C LYS A 127 9.39 14.07 0.65
N ILE A 128 10.14 13.00 0.88
CA ILE A 128 10.95 12.81 2.07
C ILE A 128 12.41 13.07 1.69
N ALA A 129 13.02 14.08 2.28
CA ALA A 129 14.43 14.33 2.16
C ALA A 129 15.18 13.43 3.14
N VAL A 130 15.87 12.42 2.62
CA VAL A 130 16.66 11.46 3.41
C VAL A 130 18.11 11.88 3.37
N LYS A 131 18.69 12.25 4.52
CA LYS A 131 20.12 12.54 4.65
C LYS A 131 20.88 11.26 4.94
N LYS A 132 21.91 10.97 4.14
CA LYS A 132 22.89 9.93 4.43
C LYS A 132 24.28 10.34 3.95
N ASN A 133 25.27 10.23 4.83
CA ASN A 133 26.67 10.59 4.55
C ASN A 133 26.80 12.05 4.06
N GLY A 134 26.10 12.96 4.73
CA GLY A 134 26.10 14.39 4.40
C GLY A 134 25.21 14.78 3.20
N VAL A 135 24.70 13.84 2.41
CA VAL A 135 23.94 14.12 1.18
C VAL A 135 22.45 13.85 1.38
N TYR A 136 21.62 14.81 0.96
CA TYR A 136 20.16 14.63 0.88
C TYR A 136 19.75 13.97 -0.43
N ARG A 137 18.80 13.02 -0.35
CA ARG A 137 18.12 12.44 -1.50
C ARG A 137 16.62 12.48 -1.28
N HIS A 138 15.88 12.93 -2.28
CA HIS A 138 14.42 12.93 -2.22
C HIS A 138 13.86 11.55 -2.54
N LYS A 139 13.00 11.04 -1.66
CA LYS A 139 12.32 9.76 -1.78
C LYS A 139 10.81 9.95 -1.67
N LEU A 140 10.05 9.03 -2.25
CA LEU A 140 8.63 8.89 -1.98
C LEU A 140 8.48 8.10 -0.69
N SER A 141 7.41 8.35 0.07
CA SER A 141 7.07 7.51 1.22
C SER A 141 6.77 6.08 0.74
N PRO A 142 7.28 5.02 1.42
CA PRO A 142 6.81 3.65 1.20
C PRO A 142 5.29 3.49 1.38
N TRP A 143 4.68 4.41 2.13
CA TRP A 143 3.26 4.48 2.48
C TRP A 143 2.49 5.51 1.65
N ALA A 144 3.07 5.99 0.54
CA ALA A 144 2.41 6.94 -0.35
C ALA A 144 1.06 6.39 -0.82
N ARG A 145 -0.02 7.14 -0.57
CA ARG A 145 -1.39 6.78 -0.99
C ARG A 145 -1.68 7.13 -2.44
N TYR A 146 -0.88 8.03 -3.02
CA TYR A 146 -1.05 8.45 -4.39
C TYR A 146 0.29 8.96 -4.93
N VAL A 147 0.62 8.56 -6.16
CA VAL A 147 1.81 9.03 -6.86
C VAL A 147 1.47 9.28 -8.32
N THR A 148 2.22 10.19 -8.94
CA THR A 148 1.93 10.66 -10.29
C THR A 148 3.21 10.96 -11.03
N ARG A 149 3.21 10.73 -12.35
CA ARG A 149 4.29 11.15 -13.23
C ARG A 149 3.81 12.33 -14.10
N PRO A 150 4.39 13.53 -13.96
CA PRO A 150 4.17 14.61 -14.92
C PRO A 150 4.59 14.19 -16.33
N LYS A 151 4.04 14.81 -17.38
CA LYS A 151 4.39 14.44 -18.76
C LYS A 151 5.82 14.84 -19.13
N GLU A 152 6.33 15.84 -18.42
CA GLU A 152 7.58 16.53 -18.70
C GLU A 152 8.79 15.79 -18.12
N THR A 153 8.58 14.85 -17.19
CA THR A 153 9.68 14.17 -16.50
C THR A 153 9.43 12.66 -16.37
N THR A 154 10.51 11.91 -16.21
CA THR A 154 10.45 10.48 -15.85
C THR A 154 10.34 10.26 -14.34
N LEU A 155 10.44 11.32 -13.54
CA LEU A 155 10.44 11.23 -12.09
C LEU A 155 9.01 11.24 -11.55
N TYR A 156 8.72 10.29 -10.68
CA TYR A 156 7.45 10.27 -9.97
C TYR A 156 7.44 11.33 -8.86
N HIS A 157 6.24 11.83 -8.61
CA HIS A 157 5.88 12.75 -7.56
C HIS A 157 4.87 12.09 -6.64
N MET A 158 4.82 12.52 -5.38
CA MET A 158 3.83 12.08 -4.41
C MET A 158 2.95 13.29 -4.09
N PRO A 159 1.81 13.46 -4.79
CA PRO A 159 0.83 14.45 -4.39
C PRO A 159 0.26 14.11 -3.01
N PHE A 160 0.07 15.12 -2.19
CA PHE A 160 -0.58 14.96 -0.90
C PHE A 160 -2.08 14.62 -1.09
N TYR A 161 -2.45 13.38 -0.76
CA TYR A 161 -3.80 12.87 -0.97
C TYR A 161 -4.69 13.08 0.27
N ASN A 162 -5.38 14.21 0.28
CA ASN A 162 -6.39 14.57 1.28
C ASN A 162 -7.57 15.29 0.58
N PRO A 163 -8.33 14.61 -0.30
CA PRO A 163 -9.44 15.24 -1.01
C PRO A 163 -10.48 15.78 -0.01
N PRO A 164 -11.15 16.90 -0.34
CA PRO A 164 -12.24 17.43 0.47
C PRO A 164 -13.39 16.43 0.55
N GLU A 165 -14.24 16.56 1.57
CA GLU A 165 -15.34 15.61 1.82
C GLU A 165 -16.27 15.45 0.60
N SER A 166 -16.51 16.53 -0.15
CA SER A 166 -17.31 16.53 -1.38
C SER A 166 -16.75 15.66 -2.51
N GLU A 167 -15.45 15.36 -2.50
CA GLU A 167 -14.77 14.57 -3.53
C GLU A 167 -14.46 13.14 -3.07
N ARG A 168 -14.72 12.82 -1.80
CA ARG A 168 -14.47 11.48 -1.26
C ARG A 168 -15.55 10.51 -1.73
N TYR A 169 -15.11 9.37 -2.23
CA TYR A 169 -16.03 8.31 -2.64
C TYR A 169 -16.52 7.53 -1.42
N HIS A 170 -17.84 7.52 -1.21
CA HIS A 170 -18.50 6.67 -0.21
C HIS A 170 -19.04 5.40 -0.87
N LEU A 171 -18.70 4.24 -0.32
CA LEU A 171 -19.21 2.95 -0.79
C LEU A 171 -20.74 2.91 -0.63
N LYS A 172 -21.45 2.74 -1.75
CA LYS A 172 -22.93 2.71 -1.79
C LYS A 172 -23.51 1.31 -1.67
N CYS A 173 -22.74 0.29 -2.02
CA CYS A 173 -23.20 -1.09 -2.11
C CYS A 173 -22.47 -1.97 -1.09
N PRO A 174 -23.16 -2.90 -0.41
CA PRO A 174 -22.52 -3.88 0.46
C PRO A 174 -21.72 -4.89 -0.38
N LYS A 175 -20.83 -5.63 0.31
CA LYS A 175 -20.11 -6.74 -0.32
C LYS A 175 -21.10 -7.85 -0.71
N PRO A 176 -20.98 -8.45 -1.91
CA PRO A 176 -21.76 -9.63 -2.28
C PRO A 176 -21.48 -10.81 -1.34
N ALA A 177 -22.44 -11.74 -1.23
CA ALA A 177 -22.23 -13.00 -0.53
C ALA A 177 -21.14 -13.84 -1.22
N LYS A 178 -20.44 -14.69 -0.44
CA LYS A 178 -19.46 -15.63 -0.97
C LYS A 178 -20.17 -16.60 -1.93
N PRO A 179 -19.75 -16.72 -3.20
CA PRO A 179 -20.38 -17.64 -4.14
C PRO A 179 -19.99 -19.09 -3.84
N ASP A 180 -20.88 -20.04 -4.18
CA ASP A 180 -20.61 -21.48 -4.05
C ASP A 180 -19.47 -21.94 -4.97
N SER A 181 -19.32 -21.29 -6.12
CA SER A 181 -18.25 -21.55 -7.08
C SER A 181 -17.82 -20.26 -7.77
N MET A 182 -16.51 -20.06 -7.89
CA MET A 182 -15.96 -18.86 -8.52
C MET A 182 -15.91 -19.00 -10.04
N ARG A 183 -16.43 -17.99 -10.72
CA ARG A 183 -16.27 -17.75 -12.16
C ARG A 183 -15.59 -16.39 -12.29
N ILE A 184 -14.27 -16.44 -12.44
CA ILE A 184 -13.40 -15.26 -12.35
C ILE A 184 -13.17 -14.70 -13.75
N TYR A 185 -13.43 -13.40 -13.92
CA TYR A 185 -12.97 -12.64 -15.06
C TYR A 185 -11.67 -11.93 -14.68
N GLU A 186 -10.54 -12.37 -15.22
CA GLU A 186 -9.26 -11.68 -15.05
C GLU A 186 -9.22 -10.44 -15.94
N ALA A 187 -8.86 -9.29 -15.37
CA ALA A 187 -8.91 -8.01 -16.05
C ALA A 187 -7.73 -7.12 -15.73
N HIS A 188 -7.27 -6.41 -16.74
CA HIS A 188 -6.32 -5.30 -16.63
C HIS A 188 -6.99 -4.02 -17.14
N VAL A 189 -7.21 -3.06 -16.24
CA VAL A 189 -7.98 -1.84 -16.56
C VAL A 189 -7.36 -1.06 -17.71
N GLY A 190 -6.04 -0.86 -17.72
CA GLY A 190 -5.38 -0.01 -18.71
C GLY A 190 -5.54 -0.44 -20.18
N ILE A 191 -5.81 -1.72 -20.46
CA ILE A 191 -5.94 -2.27 -21.84
C ILE A 191 -7.39 -2.66 -22.17
N SER A 192 -8.35 -2.21 -21.35
CA SER A 192 -9.75 -2.63 -21.44
C SER A 192 -10.61 -1.76 -22.38
N SER A 193 -9.97 -0.99 -23.25
CA SER A 193 -10.62 -0.18 -24.29
C SER A 193 -10.09 -0.58 -25.66
N TRP A 194 -10.91 -0.39 -26.70
CA TRP A 194 -10.46 -0.50 -28.10
C TRP A 194 -9.61 0.71 -28.52
N GLU A 195 -9.63 1.80 -27.76
CA GLU A 195 -8.80 2.96 -28.02
C GLU A 195 -7.34 2.64 -27.69
N GLY A 196 -6.41 3.01 -28.58
CA GLY A 196 -4.95 2.84 -28.39
C GLY A 196 -4.35 3.77 -27.32
N LYS A 197 -4.94 3.78 -26.13
CA LYS A 197 -4.54 4.59 -24.97
C LYS A 197 -4.83 3.84 -23.68
N VAL A 198 -4.14 4.22 -22.61
CA VAL A 198 -4.44 3.66 -21.28
C VAL A 198 -5.86 4.06 -20.85
N ASN A 199 -6.73 3.06 -20.69
CA ASN A 199 -8.12 3.25 -20.26
C ASN A 199 -8.21 3.64 -18.77
N SER A 200 -9.33 4.22 -18.35
CA SER A 200 -9.54 4.67 -16.97
C SER A 200 -10.34 3.69 -16.13
N TYR A 201 -10.20 3.76 -14.79
CA TYR A 201 -11.06 3.01 -13.86
C TYR A 201 -12.54 3.30 -14.05
N ARG A 202 -12.90 4.54 -14.40
CA ARG A 202 -14.30 4.93 -14.59
C ARG A 202 -14.90 4.26 -15.83
N ASN A 203 -14.18 4.28 -16.96
CA ASN A 203 -14.61 3.61 -18.18
C ASN A 203 -14.69 2.09 -17.99
N PHE A 204 -13.73 1.48 -17.28
CA PHE A 204 -13.82 0.07 -16.95
C PHE A 204 -15.07 -0.26 -16.12
N ALA A 205 -15.40 0.59 -15.15
CA ALA A 205 -16.59 0.42 -14.33
C ALA A 205 -17.89 0.55 -15.14
N ASP A 206 -17.94 1.48 -16.09
CA ASP A 206 -19.16 1.79 -16.86
C ASP A 206 -19.36 0.88 -18.07
N ASP A 207 -18.28 0.52 -18.77
CA ASP A 207 -18.36 -0.18 -20.06
C ASP A 207 -18.06 -1.68 -19.91
N VAL A 208 -17.12 -2.04 -19.03
CA VAL A 208 -16.57 -3.42 -18.97
C VAL A 208 -17.27 -4.25 -17.90
N ILE A 209 -17.52 -3.71 -16.70
CA ILE A 209 -18.20 -4.44 -15.62
C ILE A 209 -19.60 -4.94 -16.04
N PRO A 210 -20.45 -4.16 -16.74
CA PRO A 210 -21.75 -4.66 -17.20
C PRO A 210 -21.63 -5.85 -18.16
N ARG A 211 -20.61 -5.85 -19.04
CA ARG A 211 -20.33 -6.97 -19.93
C ARG A 211 -19.92 -8.21 -19.15
N ILE A 212 -19.01 -8.08 -18.18
CA ILE A 212 -18.57 -9.19 -17.31
C ILE A 212 -19.78 -9.82 -16.61
N LYS A 213 -20.67 -8.97 -16.06
CA LYS A 213 -21.91 -9.42 -15.41
C LYS A 213 -22.84 -10.13 -16.38
N HIS A 214 -23.04 -9.59 -17.59
CA HIS A 214 -23.90 -10.18 -18.62
C HIS A 214 -23.41 -11.58 -19.06
N GLN A 215 -22.09 -11.77 -19.10
CA GLN A 215 -21.47 -13.07 -19.41
C GLN A 215 -21.57 -14.10 -18.26
N GLY A 216 -22.12 -13.73 -17.10
CA GLY A 216 -22.38 -14.65 -15.98
C GLY A 216 -21.21 -14.88 -15.02
N TYR A 217 -20.12 -14.11 -15.14
CA TYR A 217 -19.03 -14.10 -14.16
C TYR A 217 -19.51 -13.52 -12.84
N ASN A 218 -18.95 -14.02 -11.72
CA ASN A 218 -19.33 -13.59 -10.37
C ASN A 218 -18.14 -13.06 -9.54
N ALA A 219 -16.94 -13.06 -10.10
CA ALA A 219 -15.75 -12.49 -9.50
C ALA A 219 -14.89 -11.81 -10.57
N ILE A 220 -14.17 -10.75 -10.19
CA ILE A 220 -13.20 -10.06 -11.04
C ILE A 220 -11.84 -10.16 -10.36
N GLN A 221 -10.86 -10.72 -11.06
CA GLN A 221 -9.46 -10.64 -10.64
C GLN A 221 -8.86 -9.41 -11.29
N LEU A 222 -8.61 -8.37 -10.47
CA LEU A 222 -8.11 -7.09 -10.97
C LEU A 222 -6.59 -7.03 -10.88
N MET A 223 -5.94 -6.98 -12.04
CA MET A 223 -4.48 -6.89 -12.15
C MET A 223 -3.99 -5.45 -12.17
N ALA A 224 -2.69 -5.26 -11.93
CA ALA A 224 -1.99 -3.99 -12.09
C ALA A 224 -2.62 -2.81 -11.29
N VAL A 225 -3.20 -3.12 -10.12
CA VAL A 225 -3.82 -2.12 -9.24
C VAL A 225 -2.79 -1.36 -8.43
N MET A 226 -1.75 -2.04 -7.92
CA MET A 226 -0.66 -1.40 -7.20
C MET A 226 0.23 -0.63 -8.18
N GLU A 227 0.69 0.55 -7.81
CA GLU A 227 1.48 1.40 -8.70
C GLU A 227 2.78 0.73 -9.15
N HIS A 228 3.04 0.84 -10.44
CA HIS A 228 4.18 0.25 -11.13
C HIS A 228 4.64 1.20 -12.24
N VAL A 229 5.88 1.66 -12.18
CA VAL A 229 6.40 2.66 -13.14
C VAL A 229 6.51 2.09 -14.55
N TYR A 230 6.89 0.82 -14.67
CA TYR A 230 7.05 0.16 -15.96
C TYR A 230 5.74 -0.48 -16.40
N TYR A 231 4.99 0.18 -17.29
CA TYR A 231 3.66 -0.28 -17.72
C TYR A 231 3.69 -1.68 -18.35
N ALA A 232 4.72 -2.00 -19.14
CA ALA A 232 4.89 -3.32 -19.75
C ALA A 232 5.27 -4.43 -18.74
N SER A 233 5.46 -4.11 -17.45
CA SER A 233 5.55 -5.12 -16.39
C SER A 233 4.22 -5.79 -16.09
N PHE A 234 3.11 -5.32 -16.66
CA PHE A 234 1.77 -5.84 -16.39
C PHE A 234 1.38 -5.79 -14.88
N GLY A 235 1.98 -4.86 -14.15
CA GLY A 235 1.77 -4.69 -12.71
C GLY A 235 2.74 -5.47 -11.81
N TYR A 236 3.65 -6.27 -12.36
CA TYR A 236 4.54 -7.12 -11.56
C TYR A 236 5.75 -6.37 -10.98
N GLN A 237 6.11 -5.20 -11.51
CA GLN A 237 7.20 -4.36 -10.97
C GLN A 237 6.65 -3.20 -10.14
N VAL A 238 6.12 -3.53 -8.96
CA VAL A 238 5.52 -2.57 -8.03
C VAL A 238 6.58 -1.61 -7.48
N THR A 239 6.25 -0.32 -7.45
CA THR A 239 7.11 0.74 -6.91
C THR A 239 6.51 1.46 -5.71
N SER A 240 5.17 1.54 -5.61
CA SER A 240 4.49 2.17 -4.47
C SER A 240 3.32 1.29 -4.05
N PHE A 241 3.53 0.52 -2.99
CA PHE A 241 2.65 -0.58 -2.56
C PHE A 241 1.27 -0.12 -2.09
N PHE A 242 1.16 1.10 -1.59
CA PHE A 242 -0.10 1.68 -1.07
C PHE A 242 -0.77 2.64 -2.05
N ALA A 243 -0.17 2.89 -3.22
CA ALA A 243 -0.72 3.77 -4.23
C ALA A 243 -1.46 2.95 -5.29
N PRO A 244 -2.72 3.28 -5.61
CA PRO A 244 -3.38 2.73 -6.79
C PRO A 244 -2.72 3.31 -8.05
N ALA A 245 -2.48 2.46 -9.05
CA ALA A 245 -1.82 2.83 -10.29
C ALA A 245 -2.57 3.96 -11.00
N ARG A 246 -1.87 5.03 -11.39
CA ARG A 246 -2.50 6.11 -12.15
C ARG A 246 -2.73 5.70 -13.60
N LEU A 247 -3.97 5.29 -13.89
CA LEU A 247 -4.44 4.99 -15.25
C LEU A 247 -5.00 6.26 -15.91
N ALA A 248 -4.11 7.18 -16.28
CA ALA A 248 -4.50 8.42 -16.95
C ALA A 248 -3.68 8.65 -18.22
N LYS A 249 -4.38 8.68 -19.38
CA LYS A 249 -3.95 9.18 -20.70
C LYS A 249 -2.44 9.07 -20.97
N TYR A 250 -1.91 7.86 -21.00
CA TYR A 250 -0.66 7.60 -21.70
C TYR A 250 -1.00 7.08 -23.10
N VAL A 251 -0.44 7.76 -24.10
CA VAL A 251 -0.24 7.18 -25.43
C VAL A 251 0.94 6.23 -25.24
N ILE A 252 0.68 4.94 -25.44
CA ILE A 252 1.75 3.97 -25.64
C ILE A 252 2.20 4.21 -27.07
N ILE A 253 3.44 4.65 -27.27
CA ILE A 253 4.12 4.55 -28.56
C ILE A 253 4.74 3.16 -28.61
#